data_AF-A0A445KB48-F1
#
_entry.id   AF-A0A445KB48-F1
#
_cell.length_a   1.000
_cell.length_b   1.000
_cell.length_c   1.000
_cell.angle_alpha   90.00
_cell.angle_beta   90.00
_cell.angle_gamma   90.00
#
_symmetry.space_group_name_H-M   'P 1'
#
loop_
_entity.id
_entity.type
_entity.pdbx_description
1 polymer ?
#
loop_
_entity_poly.entity_id
_entity_poly.type
_entity_poly.pdbx_seq_one_letter_code
_entity_poly.pdbx_strand_id
1 'polypeptide(L)'
;MADDSNRLVRLLCRPKPLNTKGSDPGIHFWLIGSPFFPPLTVASFLRRIHALPSAASPDLPKESEDLRTLIPRGFEVVGALASGDDAHARAAVDAARTLRNLLYGEGTDRPVIGAVCGFDSGELRFFVSESENATGLESISSVIEERDSKKFVWENGCLLHCELPIKLPLYYSLKNPTDVEKSYVQATEAVIAKLRDPQAVYLLETSNKASQDISPPVIIRGLQLDFSTDLSKIKALADDDDGFDASSLSCSYFPISSKAGSPVFSAENADIIQVSVLFNSLGSSSASTVPVAEYFPVQEETRLLIVDIKLDVLCYSSRKLPLKYAVSSLIIPGLVDQLNVVQKLMLPNLLAQHPWLKSYHFSPPGILHPITVFYELSFGETEMKQVEVRRSLHSRLGLPYDRPLLRISNALDFSKLNNNDMVSLQKGSTLLRDVHIGIPSSGVTGGTVSLVQGSYEYFHYLHDGYNDSAVANYGLDMGKII
;
A
#
# COMPACT_ATOMS: atom_id res chain seq x y z
N MET A 1 41.81 -5.47 8.41
CA MET A 1 41.55 -6.35 7.26
C MET A 1 40.10 -6.75 7.37
N ALA A 2 39.23 -6.08 6.62
CA ALA A 2 37.79 -6.30 6.63
C ALA A 2 37.50 -7.55 5.80
N ASP A 3 36.67 -8.42 6.36
CA ASP A 3 36.34 -9.73 5.81
C ASP A 3 35.65 -9.60 4.45
N ASP A 4 36.16 -10.36 3.48
CA ASP A 4 35.74 -10.45 2.07
C ASP A 4 34.41 -11.24 1.97
N SER A 5 33.41 -10.78 2.73
CA SER A 5 32.13 -11.46 2.88
C SER A 5 31.27 -11.25 1.64
N ASN A 6 31.24 -12.28 0.78
CA ASN A 6 30.35 -12.46 -0.37
C ASN A 6 29.01 -11.74 -0.20
N ARG A 7 28.89 -10.56 -0.82
CA ARG A 7 27.62 -9.84 -0.93
C ARG A 7 26.63 -10.70 -1.70
N LEU A 8 25.39 -10.66 -1.24
CA LEU A 8 24.33 -11.56 -1.68
C LEU A 8 23.09 -10.75 -2.06
N VAL A 9 22.51 -11.05 -3.22
CA VAL A 9 21.14 -10.60 -3.54
C VAL A 9 20.15 -11.65 -3.10
N ARG A 10 19.13 -11.25 -2.34
CA ARG A 10 18.03 -12.13 -1.93
C ARG A 10 16.79 -11.85 -2.77
N LEU A 11 16.26 -12.88 -3.42
CA LEU A 11 15.03 -12.81 -4.20
C LEU A 11 13.90 -13.48 -3.45
N LEU A 12 12.86 -12.72 -3.12
CA LEU A 12 11.61 -13.24 -2.54
C LEU A 12 10.60 -13.62 -3.62
N CYS A 13 10.82 -13.22 -4.87
CA CYS A 13 10.03 -13.67 -5.99
C CYS A 13 10.95 -13.90 -7.19
N ARG A 14 10.55 -14.81 -8.07
CA ARG A 14 11.19 -14.95 -9.37
C ARG A 14 10.56 -13.96 -10.35
N PRO A 15 11.36 -13.25 -11.16
CA PRO A 15 10.80 -12.54 -12.29
C PRO A 15 10.14 -13.55 -13.21
N LYS A 16 8.95 -13.22 -13.71
CA LYS A 16 8.33 -14.01 -14.78
C LYS A 16 9.29 -14.02 -15.97
N PRO A 17 9.44 -15.15 -16.68
CA PRO A 17 10.37 -15.25 -17.78
C PRO A 17 10.13 -14.10 -18.76
N LEU A 18 11.11 -13.22 -18.90
CA LEU A 18 11.07 -12.22 -19.95
C LEU A 18 11.16 -13.00 -21.26
N ASN A 19 10.11 -12.94 -22.07
CA ASN A 19 10.28 -13.27 -23.48
C ASN A 19 11.00 -12.08 -24.12
N THR A 20 12.33 -12.02 -23.95
CA THR A 20 13.21 -10.97 -24.50
C THR A 20 13.43 -11.12 -25.99
N LYS A 21 12.94 -12.19 -26.63
CA LYS A 21 13.02 -12.39 -28.07
C LYS A 21 12.32 -11.25 -28.81
N GLY A 22 13.12 -10.31 -29.32
CA GLY A 22 12.67 -9.14 -30.06
C GLY A 22 12.27 -7.92 -29.21
N SER A 23 12.59 -7.90 -27.92
CA SER A 23 12.36 -6.72 -27.07
C SER A 23 13.45 -5.66 -27.27
N ASP A 24 13.06 -4.39 -27.35
CA ASP A 24 14.00 -3.27 -27.41
C ASP A 24 14.92 -3.25 -26.17
N PRO A 25 16.22 -2.93 -26.33
CA PRO A 25 17.15 -2.78 -25.23
C PRO A 25 16.70 -1.65 -24.30
N GLY A 26 16.65 -1.91 -23.00
CA GLY A 26 16.23 -0.90 -22.02
C GLY A 26 15.81 -1.49 -20.68
N ILE A 27 15.33 -0.62 -19.79
CA ILE A 27 14.87 -0.99 -18.44
C ILE A 27 13.47 -1.58 -18.54
N HIS A 28 13.27 -2.81 -18.08
CA HIS A 28 11.98 -3.50 -18.18
C HIS A 28 11.22 -3.55 -16.87
N PHE A 29 11.93 -3.62 -15.74
CA PHE A 29 11.30 -3.73 -14.42
C PHE A 29 11.97 -2.83 -13.39
N TRP A 30 11.15 -2.33 -12.48
CA TRP A 30 11.57 -1.76 -11.22
C TRP A 30 11.59 -2.85 -10.16
N LEU A 31 12.66 -2.89 -9.37
CA LEU A 31 12.84 -3.84 -8.27
C LEU A 31 12.33 -3.18 -6.99
N ILE A 32 11.37 -3.82 -6.33
CA ILE A 32 10.79 -3.31 -5.09
C ILE A 32 11.35 -4.11 -3.91
N GLY A 33 11.75 -3.42 -2.86
CA GLY A 33 12.22 -4.01 -1.61
C GLY A 33 11.63 -3.25 -0.42
N SER A 34 12.22 -3.43 0.75
CA SER A 34 11.82 -2.68 1.95
C SER A 34 13.04 -2.30 2.78
N PRO A 35 13.08 -1.10 3.40
CA PRO A 35 14.06 -0.76 4.45
C PRO A 35 14.13 -1.80 5.58
N PHE A 36 13.02 -2.50 5.81
CA PHE A 36 12.90 -3.42 6.93
C PHE A 36 13.51 -4.79 6.64
N PHE A 37 13.79 -5.11 5.37
CA PHE A 37 14.49 -6.34 5.00
C PHE A 37 16.01 -6.19 5.16
N PRO A 38 16.77 -7.31 5.13
CA PRO A 38 18.21 -7.26 4.93
C PRO A 38 18.54 -6.48 3.64
N PRO A 39 19.69 -5.79 3.59
CA PRO A 39 20.14 -5.10 2.38
C PRO A 39 20.10 -6.02 1.16
N LEU A 40 19.87 -5.43 -0.01
CA LEU A 40 19.86 -6.14 -1.30
C LEU A 40 18.76 -7.22 -1.44
N THR A 41 17.62 -7.04 -0.75
CA THR A 41 16.46 -7.93 -0.86
C THR A 41 15.43 -7.39 -1.85
N VAL A 42 15.04 -8.19 -2.84
CA VAL A 42 14.00 -7.88 -3.83
C VAL A 42 12.72 -8.64 -3.50
N ALA A 43 11.66 -7.90 -3.20
CA ALA A 43 10.33 -8.39 -2.85
C ALA A 43 9.41 -8.56 -4.07
N SER A 44 9.48 -7.66 -5.06
CA SER A 44 8.65 -7.74 -6.27
C SER A 44 9.33 -7.09 -7.48
N PHE A 45 8.87 -7.46 -8.68
CA PHE A 45 9.26 -6.87 -9.96
C PHE A 45 8.05 -6.18 -10.57
N LEU A 46 8.13 -4.86 -10.79
CA LEU A 46 7.06 -4.08 -11.44
C LEU A 46 7.49 -3.68 -12.84
N ARG A 47 6.74 -4.08 -13.85
CA ARG A 47 7.03 -3.76 -15.25
C ARG A 47 6.89 -2.25 -15.49
N ARG A 48 7.86 -1.69 -16.22
CA ARG A 48 7.79 -0.34 -16.80
C ARG A 48 6.71 -0.29 -17.87
N ILE A 49 5.85 0.73 -17.85
CA ILE A 49 4.78 0.90 -18.84
C ILE A 49 4.86 2.23 -19.60
N HIS A 50 5.55 3.24 -19.06
CA HIS A 50 5.78 4.51 -19.75
C HIS A 50 7.18 4.57 -20.36
N ALA A 51 7.25 4.86 -21.65
CA ALA A 51 8.49 5.04 -22.41
C ALA A 51 8.44 6.35 -23.18
N LEU A 52 9.60 6.99 -23.35
CA LEU A 52 9.71 8.20 -24.15
C LEU A 52 9.52 7.86 -25.65
N PRO A 53 8.80 8.70 -26.43
CA PRO A 53 8.56 8.42 -27.85
C PRO A 53 9.83 8.33 -28.72
N SER A 54 10.94 8.91 -28.27
CA SER A 54 12.19 9.04 -29.04
C SER A 54 13.33 8.15 -28.55
N ALA A 55 13.15 7.38 -27.48
CA ALA A 55 14.19 6.50 -26.93
C ALA A 55 13.56 5.36 -26.11
N ALA A 56 14.21 4.19 -26.06
CA ALA A 56 13.85 3.07 -25.19
C ALA A 56 14.02 3.36 -23.68
N SER A 57 14.25 4.63 -23.30
CA SER A 57 14.37 5.09 -21.93
C SER A 57 13.01 5.29 -21.25
N PRO A 58 12.93 5.05 -19.94
CA PRO A 58 11.70 5.24 -19.17
C PRO A 58 11.32 6.72 -19.03
N ASP A 59 10.02 7.02 -19.07
CA ASP A 59 9.47 8.32 -18.66
C ASP A 59 9.42 8.37 -17.13
N LEU A 60 10.56 8.70 -16.52
CA LEU A 60 10.75 8.65 -15.06
C LEU A 60 9.75 9.52 -14.28
N PRO A 61 9.40 10.76 -14.71
CA PRO A 61 8.36 11.54 -14.04
C PRO A 61 7.03 10.80 -13.98
N LYS A 62 6.51 10.26 -15.09
CA LYS A 62 5.24 9.51 -15.08
C LYS A 62 5.33 8.20 -14.30
N GLU A 63 6.43 7.46 -14.43
CA GLU A 63 6.64 6.26 -13.63
C GLU A 63 6.66 6.58 -12.13
N SER A 64 7.27 7.70 -11.72
CA SER A 64 7.28 8.13 -10.32
C SER A 64 5.89 8.46 -9.80
N GLU A 65 5.03 9.08 -10.61
CA GLU A 65 3.67 9.44 -10.22
C GLU A 65 2.79 8.19 -10.02
N ASP A 66 2.87 7.24 -10.95
CA ASP A 66 2.15 5.97 -10.84
C ASP A 66 2.60 5.17 -9.61
N LEU A 67 3.92 5.04 -9.41
CA LEU A 67 4.48 4.20 -8.35
C LEU A 67 4.29 4.79 -6.95
N ARG A 68 4.22 6.14 -6.84
CA ARG A 68 4.11 6.85 -5.55
C ARG A 68 2.93 6.39 -4.71
N THR A 69 1.81 6.10 -5.34
CA THR A 69 0.61 5.59 -4.64
C THR A 69 0.41 4.10 -4.83
N LEU A 70 0.89 3.52 -5.94
CA LEU A 70 0.75 2.09 -6.18
C LEU A 70 1.45 1.23 -5.11
N ILE A 71 2.66 1.65 -4.69
CA ILE A 71 3.47 0.95 -3.70
C ILE A 71 3.15 1.51 -2.30
N PRO A 72 2.66 0.68 -1.35
CA PRO A 72 2.50 1.09 0.04
C PRO A 72 3.80 1.61 0.64
N ARG A 73 3.72 2.67 1.45
CA ARG A 73 4.88 3.14 2.23
C ARG A 73 5.39 2.01 3.11
N GLY A 74 6.72 1.91 3.24
CA GLY A 74 7.40 0.76 3.85
C GLY A 74 7.89 -0.26 2.83
N PHE A 75 7.45 -0.17 1.58
CA PHE A 75 8.15 -0.70 0.42
C PHE A 75 8.73 0.45 -0.40
N GLU A 76 9.83 0.18 -1.08
CA GLU A 76 10.53 1.18 -1.90
C GLU A 76 11.15 0.57 -3.16
N VAL A 77 11.40 1.42 -4.16
CA VAL A 77 12.23 1.03 -5.30
C VAL A 77 13.68 0.87 -4.81
N VAL A 78 14.24 -0.34 -4.96
CA VAL A 78 15.62 -0.68 -4.57
C VAL A 78 16.54 -0.88 -5.77
N GLY A 79 15.99 -0.87 -6.99
CA GLY A 79 16.77 -1.10 -8.20
C GLY A 79 15.96 -1.19 -9.48
N ALA A 80 16.61 -1.57 -10.56
CA ALA A 80 16.00 -1.80 -11.86
C ALA A 80 16.62 -2.99 -12.59
N LEU A 81 15.85 -3.60 -13.48
CA LEU A 81 16.27 -4.69 -14.37
C LEU A 81 16.22 -4.22 -15.82
N ALA A 82 17.35 -4.30 -16.51
CA ALA A 82 17.48 -4.02 -17.94
C ALA A 82 17.77 -5.29 -18.74
N SER A 83 17.47 -5.27 -20.04
CA SER A 83 17.99 -6.28 -20.99
C SER A 83 19.29 -5.78 -21.59
N GLY A 84 20.36 -6.56 -21.56
CA GLY A 84 21.64 -6.12 -22.11
C GLY A 84 22.87 -6.82 -21.56
N ASP A 85 23.96 -6.07 -21.54
CA ASP A 85 25.24 -6.40 -20.94
C ASP A 85 25.51 -5.55 -19.67
N ASP A 86 26.73 -5.59 -19.16
CA ASP A 86 27.11 -4.91 -17.92
C ASP A 86 27.02 -3.38 -18.03
N ALA A 87 27.12 -2.81 -19.24
CA ALA A 87 26.91 -1.37 -19.45
C ALA A 87 25.45 -0.97 -19.18
N HIS A 88 24.51 -1.87 -19.46
CA HIS A 88 23.09 -1.67 -19.17
C HIS A 88 22.78 -1.79 -17.66
N ALA A 89 23.62 -2.48 -16.88
CA ALA A 89 23.51 -2.50 -15.42
C ALA A 89 23.68 -1.09 -14.84
N ARG A 90 24.65 -0.32 -15.36
CA ARG A 90 24.88 1.07 -14.94
C ARG A 90 23.67 1.96 -15.24
N ALA A 91 23.15 1.87 -16.46
CA ALA A 91 21.94 2.61 -16.85
C ALA A 91 20.73 2.25 -15.97
N ALA A 92 20.59 0.99 -15.58
CA ALA A 92 19.54 0.55 -14.65
C ALA A 92 19.71 1.17 -13.26
N VAL A 93 20.94 1.15 -12.71
CA VAL A 93 21.25 1.80 -11.42
C VAL A 93 20.94 3.30 -11.47
N ASP A 94 21.40 4.00 -12.51
CA ASP A 94 21.23 5.45 -12.62
C ASP A 94 19.75 5.82 -12.72
N ALA A 95 18.99 5.09 -13.54
CA ALA A 95 17.55 5.31 -13.64
C ALA A 95 16.81 5.00 -12.34
N ALA A 96 17.18 3.93 -11.63
CA ALA A 96 16.59 3.61 -10.34
C ALA A 96 16.91 4.69 -9.29
N ARG A 97 18.13 5.25 -9.30
CA ARG A 97 18.52 6.35 -8.42
C ARG A 97 17.71 7.61 -8.71
N THR A 98 17.62 8.02 -9.98
CA THR A 98 16.78 9.16 -10.37
C THR A 98 15.32 8.95 -9.98
N LEU A 99 14.78 7.74 -10.18
CA LEU A 99 13.40 7.41 -9.78
C LEU A 99 13.21 7.48 -8.26
N ARG A 100 14.17 6.98 -7.47
CA ARG A 100 14.16 7.08 -6.00
C ARG A 100 14.18 8.55 -5.56
N ASN A 101 15.01 9.38 -6.19
CA ASN A 101 15.07 10.82 -5.88
C ASN A 101 13.72 11.51 -6.16
N LEU A 102 13.04 11.15 -7.26
CA LEU A 102 11.70 11.66 -7.56
C LEU A 102 10.65 11.19 -6.53
N LEU A 103 10.69 9.92 -6.10
CA LEU A 103 9.71 9.33 -5.19
C LEU A 103 9.90 9.77 -3.73
N TYR A 104 11.15 9.86 -3.29
CA TYR A 104 11.53 9.92 -1.87
C TYR A 104 12.37 11.15 -1.50
N GLY A 105 12.83 11.93 -2.48
CA GLY A 105 13.74 13.06 -2.28
C GLY A 105 15.22 12.67 -2.32
N GLU A 106 16.10 13.68 -2.28
CA GLU A 106 17.55 13.50 -2.28
C GLU A 106 18.07 12.95 -0.93
N GLY A 107 19.16 12.18 -0.95
CA GLY A 107 19.88 11.78 0.27
C GLY A 107 19.71 10.33 0.74
N THR A 108 19.12 9.43 -0.06
CA THR A 108 19.12 8.00 0.29
C THR A 108 20.43 7.33 -0.12
N ASP A 109 21.45 7.40 0.74
CA ASP A 109 22.78 6.78 0.56
C ASP A 109 22.75 5.25 0.73
N ARG A 110 21.73 4.61 0.13
CA ARG A 110 21.52 3.18 0.16
C ARG A 110 22.00 2.54 -1.13
N PRO A 111 22.52 1.30 -1.05
CA PRO A 111 22.93 0.58 -2.23
C PRO A 111 21.76 0.36 -3.18
N VAL A 112 22.00 0.59 -4.46
CA VAL A 112 21.02 0.40 -5.55
C VAL A 112 21.42 -0.82 -6.37
N ILE A 113 20.43 -1.69 -6.66
CA ILE A 113 20.61 -2.88 -7.47
C ILE A 113 20.41 -2.55 -8.96
N GLY A 114 21.42 -2.84 -9.78
CA GLY A 114 21.29 -2.94 -11.23
C GLY A 114 21.27 -4.40 -11.65
N ALA A 115 20.15 -4.88 -12.18
CA ALA A 115 20.06 -6.23 -12.71
C ALA A 115 20.06 -6.21 -14.24
N VAL A 116 20.64 -7.23 -14.86
CA VAL A 116 20.69 -7.39 -16.30
C VAL A 116 20.25 -8.80 -16.69
N CYS A 117 19.34 -8.89 -17.64
CA CYS A 117 18.95 -10.14 -18.30
C CYS A 117 19.64 -10.24 -19.66
N GLY A 118 20.45 -11.28 -19.85
CA GLY A 118 21.15 -11.52 -21.12
C GLY A 118 20.17 -11.90 -22.25
N PHE A 119 20.44 -11.44 -23.47
CA PHE A 119 19.57 -11.66 -24.63
C PHE A 119 19.38 -13.14 -24.99
N ASP A 120 20.41 -13.96 -24.81
CA ASP A 120 20.45 -15.34 -25.32
C ASP A 120 20.21 -16.41 -24.24
N SER A 121 20.64 -16.16 -23.00
CA SER A 121 20.55 -17.13 -21.89
C SER A 121 19.32 -16.94 -21.00
N GLY A 122 18.73 -15.74 -20.99
CA GLY A 122 17.72 -15.36 -19.99
C GLY A 122 18.25 -15.31 -18.55
N GLU A 123 19.56 -15.48 -18.36
CA GLU A 123 20.21 -15.48 -17.06
C GLU A 123 20.28 -14.05 -16.49
N LEU A 124 20.02 -13.94 -15.19
CA LEU A 124 20.02 -12.68 -14.47
C LEU A 124 21.37 -12.48 -13.79
N ARG A 125 22.00 -11.36 -14.07
CA ARG A 125 23.24 -10.92 -13.41
C ARG A 125 22.94 -9.67 -12.61
N PHE A 126 23.44 -9.60 -11.38
CA PHE A 126 23.17 -8.52 -10.45
C PHE A 126 24.43 -7.73 -10.16
N PHE A 127 24.27 -6.41 -10.09
CA PHE A 127 25.31 -5.44 -9.78
C PHE A 127 24.80 -4.50 -8.71
N VAL A 128 25.70 -4.00 -7.86
CA VAL A 128 25.37 -3.06 -6.80
C VAL A 128 26.25 -1.82 -6.89
N SER A 129 25.62 -0.67 -6.66
CA SER A 129 26.28 0.62 -6.50
C SER A 129 26.02 1.13 -5.08
N GLU A 130 27.08 1.32 -4.29
CA GLU A 130 26.97 1.71 -2.87
C GLU A 130 26.46 3.13 -2.66
N SER A 131 26.98 4.08 -3.43
CA SER A 131 26.66 5.50 -3.29
C SER A 131 26.56 6.16 -4.67
N GLU A 132 26.06 7.40 -4.70
CA GLU A 132 25.99 8.20 -5.94
C GLU A 132 27.38 8.52 -6.50
N ASN A 133 28.39 8.62 -5.63
CA ASN A 133 29.77 8.97 -6.00
C ASN A 133 30.64 7.75 -6.31
N ALA A 134 30.14 6.54 -6.11
CA ALA A 134 30.86 5.31 -6.41
C ALA A 134 30.91 5.11 -7.94
N THR A 135 32.11 5.17 -8.51
CA THR A 135 32.34 4.92 -9.95
C THR A 135 32.32 3.43 -10.32
N GLY A 136 32.48 2.56 -9.32
CA GLY A 136 32.52 1.11 -9.48
C GLY A 136 31.15 0.45 -9.25
N LEU A 137 30.77 -0.43 -10.18
CA LEU A 137 29.70 -1.41 -9.98
C LEU A 137 30.32 -2.71 -9.49
N GLU A 138 29.85 -3.22 -8.37
CA GLU A 138 30.26 -4.52 -7.85
C GLU A 138 29.37 -5.61 -8.44
N SER A 139 29.95 -6.60 -9.11
CA SER A 139 29.21 -7.76 -9.63
C SER A 139 28.96 -8.76 -8.51
N ILE A 140 27.71 -9.21 -8.37
CA ILE A 140 27.30 -10.16 -7.34
C ILE A 140 27.13 -11.55 -7.97
N SER A 141 27.93 -12.50 -7.47
CA SER A 141 27.91 -13.89 -7.90
C SER A 141 26.93 -14.77 -7.11
N SER A 142 26.54 -14.34 -5.91
CA SER A 142 25.68 -15.11 -5.01
C SER A 142 24.24 -14.56 -5.01
N VAL A 143 23.30 -15.41 -5.42
CA VAL A 143 21.86 -15.10 -5.40
C VAL A 143 21.14 -16.19 -4.62
N ILE A 144 20.38 -15.80 -3.60
CA ILE A 144 19.56 -16.72 -2.80
C ILE A 144 18.10 -16.46 -3.10
N GLU A 145 17.39 -17.52 -3.47
CA GLU A 145 15.95 -17.52 -3.59
C GLU A 145 15.32 -18.01 -2.29
N GLU A 146 14.45 -17.18 -1.71
CA GLU A 146 13.77 -17.51 -0.46
C GLU A 146 12.65 -18.51 -0.71
N ARG A 147 12.69 -19.65 -0.01
CA ARG A 147 11.71 -20.74 -0.21
C ARG A 147 10.34 -20.39 0.34
N ASP A 148 10.27 -19.67 1.46
CA ASP A 148 9.03 -19.24 2.09
C ASP A 148 8.97 -17.71 2.17
N SER A 149 8.79 -17.12 1.00
CA SER A 149 8.82 -15.67 0.81
C SER A 149 7.68 -14.95 1.52
N LYS A 150 6.52 -15.63 1.68
CA LYS A 150 5.38 -15.07 2.42
C LYS A 150 5.68 -15.02 3.91
N LYS A 151 6.19 -16.11 4.49
CA LYS A 151 6.66 -16.12 5.88
C LYS A 151 7.72 -15.05 6.11
N PHE A 152 8.70 -14.95 5.22
CA PHE A 152 9.76 -13.95 5.33
C PHE A 152 9.22 -12.51 5.51
N VAL A 153 8.20 -12.13 4.73
CA VAL A 153 7.59 -10.79 4.81
C VAL A 153 6.69 -10.65 6.03
N TRP A 154 5.80 -11.61 6.28
CA TRP A 154 4.69 -11.42 7.22
C TRP A 154 4.97 -11.92 8.64
N GLU A 155 6.01 -12.71 8.87
CA GLU A 155 6.40 -13.15 10.21
C GLU A 155 6.81 -11.96 11.10
N ASN A 156 7.61 -11.04 10.53
CA ASN A 156 8.06 -9.83 11.21
C ASN A 156 7.42 -8.54 10.69
N GLY A 157 6.48 -8.65 9.77
CA GLY A 157 5.76 -7.53 9.17
C GLY A 157 4.39 -7.30 9.78
N CYS A 158 3.92 -6.06 9.75
CA CYS A 158 2.56 -5.67 10.05
C CYS A 158 2.09 -4.56 9.10
N LEU A 159 0.79 -4.34 9.04
CA LEU A 159 0.14 -3.28 8.29
C LEU A 159 -0.27 -2.14 9.21
N LEU A 160 -0.12 -0.92 8.72
CA LEU A 160 -0.66 0.28 9.34
C LEU A 160 -1.75 0.81 8.41
N HIS A 161 -2.94 1.05 8.94
CA HIS A 161 -4.10 1.49 8.16
C HIS A 161 -4.62 2.82 8.70
N CYS A 162 -4.83 3.79 7.83
CA CYS A 162 -5.30 5.13 8.21
C CYS A 162 -6.34 5.61 7.21
N GLU A 163 -7.59 5.77 7.69
CA GLU A 163 -8.65 6.44 6.96
C GLU A 163 -8.77 7.88 7.45
N LEU A 164 -8.69 8.85 6.54
CA LEU A 164 -8.81 10.27 6.87
C LEU A 164 -9.82 10.97 5.96
N PRO A 165 -11.05 11.19 6.44
CA PRO A 165 -12.02 12.03 5.75
C PRO A 165 -11.66 13.51 5.94
N ILE A 166 -11.62 14.27 4.85
CA ILE A 166 -11.27 15.69 4.82
C ILE A 166 -12.37 16.43 4.06
N LYS A 167 -12.86 17.53 4.65
CA LYS A 167 -13.75 18.47 3.97
C LYS A 167 -13.02 19.78 3.74
N LEU A 168 -12.87 20.16 2.48
CA LEU A 168 -12.19 21.39 2.09
C LEU A 168 -13.20 22.42 1.58
N PRO A 169 -13.57 23.42 2.40
CA PRO A 169 -14.39 24.53 1.93
C PRO A 169 -13.53 25.48 1.10
N LEU A 170 -13.93 25.68 -0.16
CA LEU A 170 -13.29 26.58 -1.12
C LEU A 170 -14.25 27.73 -1.45
N TYR A 171 -13.81 28.95 -1.21
CA TYR A 171 -14.55 30.16 -1.54
C TYR A 171 -13.94 30.78 -2.80
N TYR A 172 -14.74 31.08 -3.81
CA TYR A 172 -14.25 31.69 -5.05
C TYR A 172 -15.24 32.71 -5.63
N SER A 173 -14.70 33.75 -6.28
CA SER A 173 -15.47 34.77 -7.01
C SER A 173 -15.91 34.24 -8.37
N LEU A 174 -17.13 34.54 -8.78
CA LEU A 174 -17.66 34.17 -10.10
C LEU A 174 -16.93 34.88 -11.26
N LYS A 175 -16.27 36.00 -10.98
CA LYS A 175 -15.54 36.77 -12.01
C LYS A 175 -14.17 36.18 -12.33
N ASN A 176 -13.60 35.36 -11.43
CA ASN A 176 -12.27 34.78 -11.61
C ASN A 176 -12.24 33.29 -11.18
N PRO A 177 -12.72 32.37 -12.03
CA PRO A 177 -12.79 30.95 -11.68
C PRO A 177 -11.41 30.33 -11.47
N THR A 178 -10.31 30.91 -12.00
CA THR A 178 -8.95 30.39 -11.78
C THR A 178 -8.47 30.54 -10.33
N ASP A 179 -9.12 31.40 -9.53
CA ASP A 179 -8.79 31.53 -8.12
C ASP A 179 -9.17 30.28 -7.31
N VAL A 180 -10.17 29.51 -7.75
CA VAL A 180 -10.57 28.29 -7.04
C VAL A 180 -9.49 27.22 -7.07
N GLU A 181 -8.74 27.12 -8.16
CA GLU A 181 -7.65 26.16 -8.32
C GLU A 181 -6.51 26.50 -7.35
N LYS A 182 -6.16 27.78 -7.25
CA LYS A 182 -5.17 28.27 -6.29
C LYS A 182 -5.63 28.05 -4.84
N SER A 183 -6.89 28.36 -4.54
CA SER A 183 -7.46 28.12 -3.21
C SER A 183 -7.46 26.63 -2.87
N TYR A 184 -7.72 25.75 -3.83
CA TYR A 184 -7.65 24.30 -3.62
C TYR A 184 -6.23 23.83 -3.31
N VAL A 185 -5.24 24.33 -4.05
CA VAL A 185 -3.82 24.05 -3.79
C VAL A 185 -3.43 24.49 -2.38
N GLN A 186 -3.73 25.74 -2.01
CA GLN A 186 -3.43 26.30 -0.69
C GLN A 186 -4.15 25.54 0.44
N ALA A 187 -5.41 25.18 0.26
CA ALA A 187 -6.17 24.43 1.26
C ALA A 187 -5.57 23.03 1.48
N THR A 188 -5.08 22.41 0.42
CA THR A 188 -4.41 21.11 0.50
C THR A 188 -3.06 21.22 1.22
N GLU A 189 -2.25 22.24 0.88
CA GLU A 189 -0.99 22.53 1.58
C GLU A 189 -1.22 22.79 3.08
N ALA A 190 -2.30 23.50 3.43
CA ALA A 190 -2.68 23.71 4.83
C ALA A 190 -3.03 22.40 5.55
N VAL A 191 -3.67 21.45 4.89
CA VAL A 191 -3.90 20.10 5.46
C VAL A 191 -2.58 19.36 5.66
N ILE A 192 -1.67 19.40 4.67
CA ILE A 192 -0.34 18.78 4.78
C ILE A 192 0.44 19.37 5.96
N ALA A 193 0.40 20.69 6.13
CA ALA A 193 1.02 21.37 7.26
C ALA A 193 0.40 20.91 8.60
N LYS A 194 -0.93 20.78 8.68
CA LYS A 194 -1.63 20.28 9.87
C LYS A 194 -1.21 18.87 10.27
N LEU A 195 -0.98 17.97 9.30
CA LEU A 195 -0.49 16.62 9.62
C LEU A 195 0.88 16.65 10.32
N ARG A 196 1.72 17.64 10.03
CA ARG A 196 3.03 17.82 10.69
C ARG A 196 2.97 18.75 11.90
N ASP A 197 1.78 19.19 12.29
CA ASP A 197 1.62 20.15 13.37
C ASP A 197 1.98 19.50 14.72
N PRO A 198 2.71 20.20 15.61
CA PRO A 198 3.05 19.69 16.94
C PRO A 198 1.82 19.31 17.80
N GLN A 199 0.66 19.92 17.54
CA GLN A 199 -0.62 19.66 18.22
C GLN A 199 -1.45 18.54 17.57
N ALA A 200 -1.04 18.00 16.43
CA ALA A 200 -1.66 16.81 15.85
C ALA A 200 -1.54 15.63 16.82
N VAL A 201 -2.58 14.80 16.88
CA VAL A 201 -2.63 13.63 17.76
C VAL A 201 -2.93 12.41 16.91
N TYR A 202 -2.15 11.36 17.10
CA TYR A 202 -2.26 10.08 16.40
C TYR A 202 -2.63 9.02 17.42
N LEU A 203 -3.80 8.41 17.24
CA LEU A 203 -4.29 7.31 18.06
C LEU A 203 -4.05 6.00 17.33
N LEU A 204 -3.34 5.07 17.97
CA LEU A 204 -3.01 3.77 17.42
C LEU A 204 -3.73 2.68 18.20
N GLU A 205 -4.45 1.83 17.49
CA GLU A 205 -5.31 0.79 18.06
C GLU A 205 -5.14 -0.53 17.30
N THR A 206 -5.30 -1.65 18.01
CA THR A 206 -5.52 -2.92 17.33
C THR A 206 -6.92 -2.91 16.72
N SER A 207 -6.98 -3.32 15.46
CA SER A 207 -8.23 -3.37 14.72
C SER A 207 -9.10 -4.55 15.16
N ASN A 208 -8.52 -5.64 15.69
CA ASN A 208 -9.25 -6.86 16.02
C ASN A 208 -9.63 -6.93 17.51
N LYS A 209 -10.85 -6.49 17.86
CA LYS A 209 -11.37 -6.46 19.24
C LYS A 209 -11.88 -7.82 19.78
N ALA A 210 -11.63 -8.92 19.09
CA ALA A 210 -12.23 -10.23 19.40
C ALA A 210 -11.53 -11.01 20.54
N SER A 211 -10.36 -10.58 21.03
CA SER A 211 -9.64 -11.24 22.14
C SER A 211 -9.85 -10.53 23.48
N GLN A 212 -9.80 -11.28 24.59
CA GLN A 212 -9.90 -10.72 25.95
C GLN A 212 -8.63 -9.95 26.40
N ASP A 213 -7.51 -10.13 25.70
CA ASP A 213 -6.26 -9.38 25.89
C ASP A 213 -6.10 -8.34 24.76
N ILE A 214 -6.72 -7.17 24.90
CA ILE A 214 -6.56 -6.04 23.97
C ILE A 214 -5.48 -5.12 24.55
N SER A 215 -4.36 -4.95 23.84
CA SER A 215 -3.40 -3.91 24.17
C SER A 215 -4.09 -2.54 24.16
N PRO A 216 -3.93 -1.71 25.20
CA PRO A 216 -4.59 -0.42 25.25
C PRO A 216 -4.13 0.49 24.10
N PRO A 217 -4.99 1.45 23.68
CA PRO A 217 -4.64 2.41 22.65
C PRO A 217 -3.38 3.21 23.02
N VAL A 218 -2.55 3.50 22.02
CA VAL A 218 -1.37 4.37 22.19
C VAL A 218 -1.64 5.71 21.55
N ILE A 219 -1.31 6.80 22.26
CA ILE A 219 -1.46 8.17 21.77
C ILE A 219 -0.07 8.75 21.51
N ILE A 220 0.17 9.19 20.28
CA ILE A 220 1.39 9.87 19.86
C ILE A 220 1.04 11.31 19.50
N ARG A 221 1.72 12.27 20.11
CA ARG A 221 1.56 13.70 19.82
C ARG A 221 2.54 14.14 18.74
N GLY A 222 2.16 15.13 17.94
CA GLY A 222 3.01 15.69 16.88
C GLY A 222 4.39 16.14 17.38
N LEU A 223 4.46 16.71 18.59
CA LEU A 223 5.71 17.06 19.28
C LEU A 223 6.68 15.88 19.51
N GLN A 224 6.17 14.65 19.55
CA GLN A 224 6.97 13.43 19.76
C GLN A 224 7.42 12.79 18.43
N LEU A 225 6.96 13.31 17.29
CA LEU A 225 7.31 12.79 15.98
C LEU A 225 8.68 13.29 15.53
N ASP A 226 9.44 12.41 14.90
CA ASP A 226 10.73 12.71 14.30
C ASP A 226 10.65 12.49 12.78
N PHE A 227 10.91 13.54 12.03
CA PHE A 227 10.89 13.55 10.56
C PHE A 227 12.29 13.55 9.95
N SER A 228 13.33 13.62 10.77
CA SER A 228 14.72 13.80 10.32
C SER A 228 15.49 12.48 10.19
N THR A 229 15.13 11.47 10.99
CA THR A 229 15.84 10.19 11.01
C THR A 229 15.43 9.29 9.84
N ASP A 230 16.42 8.80 9.07
CA ASP A 230 16.19 7.80 8.02
C ASP A 230 15.87 6.42 8.64
N LEU A 231 14.79 5.79 8.16
CA LEU A 231 14.32 4.45 8.51
C LEU A 231 15.43 3.38 8.53
N SER A 232 16.46 3.50 7.68
CA SER A 232 17.58 2.55 7.66
C SER A 232 18.46 2.61 8.91
N LYS A 233 18.60 3.81 9.49
CA LYS A 233 19.46 4.09 10.65
C LYS A 233 18.75 3.78 11.97
N ILE A 234 17.42 3.67 11.96
CA ILE A 234 16.61 3.39 13.15
C ILE A 234 16.89 2.01 13.73
N LYS A 235 17.21 1.01 12.89
CA LYS A 235 17.57 -0.34 13.37
C LYS A 235 18.77 -0.34 14.31
N ALA A 236 19.73 0.57 14.12
CA ALA A 236 20.92 0.68 14.98
C ALA A 236 20.62 1.40 16.31
N LEU A 237 19.55 2.19 16.38
CA LEU A 237 19.18 2.97 17.57
C LEU A 237 18.32 2.17 18.56
N ALA A 238 17.68 1.08 18.12
CA ALA A 238 16.78 0.28 18.95
C ALA A 238 17.51 -0.68 19.91
N ASP A 239 18.80 -0.94 19.70
CA ASP A 239 19.60 -1.83 20.56
C ASP A 239 20.24 -1.10 21.78
N ASP A 240 20.24 0.24 21.80
CA ASP A 240 20.96 1.06 22.80
C ASP A 240 20.06 1.84 23.79
N ASP A 241 18.73 1.79 23.67
CA ASP A 241 17.81 2.61 24.49
C ASP A 241 17.00 1.75 25.48
N ASP A 242 17.51 1.63 26.71
CA ASP A 242 16.91 0.88 27.84
C ASP A 242 15.81 1.69 28.59
N GLY A 243 15.24 2.70 27.91
CA GLY A 243 14.25 3.64 28.46
C GLY A 243 12.80 3.23 28.21
N PHE A 244 12.09 2.85 29.27
CA PHE A 244 10.63 2.73 29.29
C PHE A 244 9.96 4.12 29.23
N ASP A 245 9.87 4.71 28.04
CA ASP A 245 8.93 5.80 27.75
C ASP A 245 7.84 5.24 26.81
N ALA A 246 6.59 5.69 26.94
CA ALA A 246 5.53 5.27 26.01
C ALA A 246 5.84 5.63 24.55
N SER A 247 6.81 6.55 24.34
CA SER A 247 7.37 6.94 23.04
C SER A 247 8.34 5.91 22.41
N SER A 248 8.75 4.86 23.14
CA SER A 248 9.63 3.78 22.66
C SER A 248 8.89 2.49 22.28
N LEU A 249 7.56 2.43 22.46
CA LEU A 249 6.75 1.29 22.05
C LEU A 249 6.92 1.01 20.55
N SER A 250 7.08 -0.28 20.21
CA SER A 250 7.18 -0.74 18.83
C SER A 250 5.86 -1.30 18.31
N CYS A 251 5.78 -1.52 17.00
CA CYS A 251 4.59 -2.12 16.37
C CYS A 251 4.23 -3.49 16.97
N SER A 252 5.18 -4.20 17.59
CA SER A 252 4.96 -5.46 18.29
C SER A 252 4.13 -5.33 19.58
N TYR A 253 3.95 -4.10 20.08
CA TYR A 253 3.08 -3.80 21.23
C TYR A 253 1.61 -4.18 21.03
N PHE A 254 1.16 -4.24 19.78
CA PHE A 254 -0.15 -4.77 19.42
C PHE A 254 0.03 -6.23 19.00
N PRO A 255 0.11 -7.20 19.94
CA PRO A 255 0.08 -8.61 19.59
C PRO A 255 -1.30 -8.94 19.04
N ILE A 256 -1.37 -9.78 18.02
CA ILE A 256 -2.65 -10.27 17.53
C ILE A 256 -2.60 -11.79 17.50
N SER A 257 -3.65 -12.38 18.08
CA SER A 257 -3.85 -13.82 18.23
C SER A 257 -3.57 -14.56 16.93
N SER A 258 -2.52 -15.39 16.90
CA SER A 258 -2.50 -16.49 15.95
C SER A 258 -3.71 -17.36 16.31
N LYS A 259 -4.70 -17.42 15.42
CA LYS A 259 -5.78 -18.40 15.55
C LYS A 259 -5.14 -19.77 15.80
N ALA A 260 -5.70 -20.56 16.73
CA ALA A 260 -5.22 -21.92 17.00
C ALA A 260 -5.14 -22.72 15.70
N GLY A 261 -3.93 -22.89 15.15
CA GLY A 261 -3.66 -23.40 13.81
C GLY A 261 -2.29 -22.93 13.29
N SER A 262 -1.84 -23.48 12.15
CA SER A 262 -0.62 -23.01 11.49
C SER A 262 -0.80 -21.58 10.95
N PRO A 263 0.15 -20.65 11.16
CA PRO A 263 0.03 -19.28 10.70
C PRO A 263 -0.04 -19.20 9.17
N VAL A 264 -1.09 -18.55 8.64
CA VAL A 264 -1.23 -18.28 7.20
C VAL A 264 -0.61 -16.91 6.91
N PHE A 265 0.60 -16.90 6.38
CA PHE A 265 1.33 -15.66 6.05
C PHE A 265 0.77 -15.02 4.78
N SER A 266 0.08 -13.89 4.91
CA SER A 266 -0.48 -13.13 3.78
C SER A 266 -0.90 -11.72 4.24
N ALA A 267 -1.09 -10.80 3.30
CA ALA A 267 -1.61 -9.46 3.61
C ALA A 267 -3.01 -9.49 4.24
N GLU A 268 -3.88 -10.39 3.78
CA GLU A 268 -5.25 -10.57 4.28
C GLU A 268 -5.31 -11.02 5.74
N ASN A 269 -4.27 -11.73 6.19
CA ASN A 269 -4.14 -12.23 7.56
C ASN A 269 -3.03 -11.50 8.33
N ALA A 270 -2.49 -10.41 7.79
CA ALA A 270 -1.45 -9.63 8.45
C ALA A 270 -2.05 -8.82 9.59
N ASP A 271 -1.23 -8.56 10.60
CA ASP A 271 -1.63 -7.71 11.73
C ASP A 271 -1.86 -6.29 11.26
N ILE A 272 -2.99 -5.69 11.62
CA ILE A 272 -3.36 -4.33 11.20
C ILE A 272 -3.48 -3.43 12.43
N ILE A 273 -2.64 -2.40 12.47
CA ILE A 273 -2.72 -1.31 13.44
C ILE A 273 -3.51 -0.18 12.79
N GLN A 274 -4.66 0.15 13.37
CA GLN A 274 -5.47 1.29 12.95
C GLN A 274 -4.84 2.57 13.48
N VAL A 275 -4.66 3.56 12.61
CA VAL A 275 -4.15 4.88 12.96
C VAL A 275 -5.22 5.92 12.67
N SER A 276 -5.69 6.58 13.73
CA SER A 276 -6.67 7.66 13.65
C SER A 276 -5.98 9.00 13.85
N VAL A 277 -6.19 9.95 12.94
CA VAL A 277 -5.64 11.31 13.03
C VAL A 277 -6.67 12.23 13.68
N LEU A 278 -6.27 12.89 14.76
CA LEU A 278 -7.09 13.81 15.52
C LEU A 278 -6.37 15.17 15.59
N PHE A 279 -7.11 16.24 15.33
CA PHE A 279 -6.60 17.59 15.50
C PHE A 279 -7.19 18.18 16.77
N ASN A 280 -6.34 18.47 17.75
CA ASN A 280 -6.79 19.16 18.94
C ASN A 280 -6.93 20.66 18.64
N SER A 281 -8.16 21.13 18.46
CA SER A 281 -8.45 22.55 18.30
C SER A 281 -8.46 23.33 19.62
N LEU A 282 -8.30 22.65 20.76
CA LEU A 282 -8.20 23.26 22.08
C LEU A 282 -6.72 23.33 22.46
N GLY A 283 -6.08 24.46 22.17
CA GLY A 283 -4.83 24.82 22.84
C GLY A 283 -5.05 24.86 24.36
N SER A 284 -3.98 24.86 25.14
CA SER A 284 -4.04 25.17 26.57
C SER A 284 -4.40 26.66 26.77
N SER A 285 -5.61 27.03 26.38
CA SER A 285 -6.23 28.30 26.72
C SER A 285 -6.73 28.16 28.16
N SER A 286 -6.17 28.95 29.07
CA SER A 286 -6.65 29.10 30.44
C SER A 286 -8.03 29.76 30.52
N ALA A 287 -8.60 30.20 29.39
CA ALA A 287 -9.91 30.83 29.31
C ALA A 287 -10.88 29.93 28.52
N SER A 288 -11.93 29.46 29.21
CA SER A 288 -13.13 28.91 28.58
C SER A 288 -13.63 29.89 27.54
N THR A 289 -13.42 29.58 26.26
CA THR A 289 -13.79 30.46 25.15
C THR A 289 -15.14 30.00 24.61
N VAL A 290 -16.16 30.86 24.68
CA VAL A 290 -17.49 30.61 24.11
C VAL A 290 -17.35 30.53 22.58
N PRO A 291 -18.13 29.68 21.87
CA PRO A 291 -18.10 29.66 20.41
C PRO A 291 -18.34 31.05 19.83
N VAL A 292 -17.40 31.55 19.03
CA VAL A 292 -17.51 32.84 18.33
C VAL A 292 -17.82 32.57 16.87
N ALA A 293 -18.87 33.19 16.35
CA ALA A 293 -19.12 33.26 14.92
C ALA A 293 -18.42 34.51 14.37
N GLU A 294 -17.42 34.32 13.52
CA GLU A 294 -16.79 35.42 12.81
C GLU A 294 -17.51 35.68 11.48
N TYR A 295 -17.90 36.93 11.26
CA TYR A 295 -18.50 37.38 10.01
C TYR A 295 -17.42 37.96 9.10
N PHE A 296 -17.24 37.34 7.93
CA PHE A 296 -16.32 37.81 6.90
C PHE A 296 -17.11 38.43 5.74
N PRO A 297 -17.28 39.77 5.70
CA PRO A 297 -18.00 40.43 4.61
C PRO A 297 -17.24 40.26 3.29
N VAL A 298 -17.94 39.82 2.24
CA VAL A 298 -17.35 39.68 0.91
C VAL A 298 -17.88 40.78 -0.01
N GLN A 299 -16.97 41.43 -0.75
CA GLN A 299 -17.30 42.57 -1.62
C GLN A 299 -17.93 42.15 -2.96
N GLU A 300 -17.75 40.89 -3.36
CA GLU A 300 -18.23 40.33 -4.63
C GLU A 300 -19.05 39.05 -4.41
N GLU A 301 -19.92 38.72 -5.37
CA GLU A 301 -20.65 37.44 -5.37
C GLU A 301 -19.68 36.26 -5.33
N THR A 302 -19.70 35.54 -4.21
CA THR A 302 -18.79 34.45 -3.89
C THR A 302 -19.57 33.16 -3.71
N ARG A 303 -19.06 32.07 -4.28
CA ARG A 303 -19.64 30.73 -4.10
C ARG A 303 -18.76 29.90 -3.17
N LEU A 304 -19.42 29.04 -2.39
CA LEU A 304 -18.78 28.00 -1.60
C LEU A 304 -18.86 26.68 -2.37
N LEU A 305 -17.71 26.05 -2.55
CA LEU A 305 -17.57 24.67 -2.99
C LEU A 305 -17.00 23.85 -1.83
N ILE A 306 -17.64 22.76 -1.45
CA ILE A 306 -17.09 21.82 -0.47
C ILE A 306 -16.54 20.63 -1.23
N VAL A 307 -15.23 20.41 -1.14
CA VAL A 307 -14.58 19.23 -1.72
C VAL A 307 -14.43 18.19 -0.62
N ASP A 308 -15.13 17.07 -0.78
CA ASP A 308 -15.04 15.92 0.11
C ASP A 308 -13.94 14.98 -0.40
N ILE A 309 -12.91 14.74 0.42
CA ILE A 309 -11.80 13.84 0.12
C ILE A 309 -11.79 12.75 1.18
N LYS A 310 -11.76 11.48 0.78
CA LYS A 310 -11.50 10.37 1.68
C LYS A 310 -10.15 9.76 1.31
N LEU A 311 -9.16 9.96 2.18
CA LEU A 311 -7.88 9.26 2.08
C LEU A 311 -8.01 7.90 2.78
N ASP A 312 -7.37 6.89 2.21
CA ASP A 312 -7.32 5.54 2.77
C ASP A 312 -5.94 4.95 2.48
N VAL A 313 -5.07 5.04 3.49
CA VAL A 313 -3.64 4.76 3.40
C VAL A 313 -3.34 3.44 4.10
N LEU A 314 -2.69 2.55 3.36
CA LEU A 314 -2.12 1.32 3.88
C LEU A 314 -0.59 1.36 3.76
N CYS A 315 0.09 1.08 4.86
CA CYS A 315 1.55 1.03 4.94
C CYS A 315 2.02 -0.32 5.48
N TYR A 316 3.23 -0.71 5.11
CA TYR A 316 3.92 -1.87 5.68
C TYR A 316 4.96 -1.41 6.70
N SER A 317 5.05 -2.10 7.82
CA SER A 317 6.03 -1.83 8.87
C SER A 317 6.66 -3.11 9.39
N SER A 318 7.87 -2.99 9.95
CA SER A 318 8.43 -4.01 10.81
C SER A 318 7.73 -3.99 12.17
N ARG A 319 7.45 -5.16 12.74
CA ARG A 319 7.01 -5.30 14.13
C ARG A 319 7.97 -4.63 15.13
N LYS A 320 9.25 -4.54 14.78
CA LYS A 320 10.28 -3.90 15.62
C LYS A 320 10.34 -2.37 15.48
N LEU A 321 9.64 -1.78 14.51
CA LEU A 321 9.69 -0.33 14.30
C LEU A 321 8.98 0.41 15.44
N PRO A 322 9.60 1.42 16.07
CA PRO A 322 8.93 2.26 17.04
C PRO A 322 7.73 2.99 16.43
N LEU A 323 6.63 3.08 17.18
CA LEU A 323 5.35 3.61 16.71
C LEU A 323 5.47 5.08 16.25
N LYS A 324 6.34 5.89 16.87
CA LYS A 324 6.59 7.27 16.44
C LYS A 324 7.09 7.36 15.00
N TYR A 325 7.98 6.45 14.60
CA TYR A 325 8.52 6.37 13.24
C TYR A 325 7.54 5.71 12.26
N ALA A 326 6.72 4.77 12.74
CA ALA A 326 5.60 4.25 11.97
C ALA A 326 4.65 5.38 11.53
N VAL A 327 4.38 6.34 12.42
CA VAL A 327 3.56 7.52 12.09
C VAL A 327 4.32 8.52 11.22
N SER A 328 5.50 8.98 11.66
CA SER A 328 6.22 10.09 11.02
C SER A 328 6.82 9.73 9.66
N SER A 329 7.29 8.49 9.49
CA SER A 329 8.01 8.04 8.30
C SER A 329 7.17 7.21 7.33
N LEU A 330 6.01 6.68 7.76
CA LEU A 330 5.14 5.87 6.89
C LEU A 330 3.76 6.50 6.69
N ILE A 331 2.99 6.69 7.77
CA ILE A 331 1.59 7.19 7.68
C ILE A 331 1.52 8.61 7.12
N ILE A 332 2.24 9.57 7.71
CA ILE A 332 2.17 10.97 7.28
C ILE A 332 2.63 11.11 5.82
N PRO A 333 3.79 10.57 5.39
CA PRO A 333 4.16 10.59 3.98
C PRO A 333 3.13 9.93 3.06
N GLY A 334 2.55 8.80 3.46
CA GLY A 334 1.50 8.12 2.70
C GLY A 334 0.23 8.97 2.52
N LEU A 335 -0.22 9.66 3.58
CA LEU A 335 -1.33 10.60 3.52
C LEU A 335 -1.02 11.78 2.59
N VAL A 336 0.20 12.32 2.68
CA VAL A 336 0.65 13.43 1.82
C VAL A 336 0.71 13.01 0.36
N ASP A 337 1.25 11.83 0.05
CA ASP A 337 1.31 11.32 -1.32
C ASP A 337 -0.08 11.14 -1.92
N GLN A 338 -0.99 10.48 -1.19
CA GLN A 338 -2.36 10.29 -1.65
C GLN A 338 -3.08 11.62 -1.85
N LEU A 339 -2.92 12.55 -0.92
CA LEU A 339 -3.55 13.86 -1.01
C LEU A 339 -3.05 14.66 -2.23
N ASN A 340 -1.74 14.64 -2.51
CA ASN A 340 -1.16 15.27 -3.71
C ASN A 340 -1.67 14.62 -5.00
N VAL A 341 -1.79 13.29 -5.04
CA VAL A 341 -2.33 12.59 -6.20
C VAL A 341 -3.81 12.91 -6.40
N VAL A 342 -4.62 12.87 -5.34
CA VAL A 342 -6.04 13.25 -5.41
C VAL A 342 -6.19 14.69 -5.87
N GLN A 343 -5.38 15.62 -5.33
CA GLN A 343 -5.37 17.01 -5.78
C GLN A 343 -5.10 17.12 -7.27
N LYS A 344 -4.04 16.45 -7.76
CA LYS A 344 -3.66 16.48 -9.19
C LYS A 344 -4.76 15.91 -10.09
N LEU A 345 -5.44 14.84 -9.66
CA LEU A 345 -6.52 14.20 -10.42
C LEU A 345 -7.83 15.02 -10.39
N MET A 346 -8.09 15.73 -9.30
CA MET A 346 -9.28 16.57 -9.13
C MET A 346 -9.15 17.92 -9.86
N LEU A 347 -7.96 18.51 -9.88
CA LEU A 347 -7.71 19.88 -10.36
C LEU A 347 -8.32 20.16 -11.76
N PRO A 348 -8.12 19.30 -12.80
CA PRO A 348 -8.62 19.60 -14.15
C PRO A 348 -10.15 19.67 -14.26
N ASN A 349 -10.87 19.00 -13.35
CA ASN A 349 -12.34 18.87 -13.39
C ASN A 349 -13.01 19.40 -12.11
N LEU A 350 -12.31 20.23 -11.35
CA LEU A 350 -12.72 20.68 -10.02
C LEU A 350 -14.08 21.39 -10.01
N LEU A 351 -14.38 22.18 -11.06
CA LEU A 351 -15.67 22.87 -11.21
C LEU A 351 -16.67 22.15 -12.12
N ALA A 352 -16.22 21.16 -12.90
CA ALA A 352 -17.00 20.59 -13.98
C ALA A 352 -17.73 19.29 -13.59
N GLN A 353 -17.01 18.33 -12.99
CA GLN A 353 -17.53 16.96 -12.83
C GLN A 353 -17.26 16.31 -11.47
N HIS A 354 -16.62 16.99 -10.50
CA HIS A 354 -16.33 16.48 -9.16
C HIS A 354 -16.03 14.96 -9.13
N PRO A 355 -14.91 14.53 -9.74
CA PRO A 355 -14.65 13.12 -9.96
C PRO A 355 -14.69 12.36 -8.64
N TRP A 356 -15.48 11.29 -8.54
CA TRP A 356 -15.57 10.52 -7.30
C TRP A 356 -14.41 9.54 -7.19
N LEU A 357 -13.27 10.01 -6.69
CA LEU A 357 -12.06 9.20 -6.52
C LEU A 357 -12.12 8.40 -5.21
N LYS A 358 -11.77 7.12 -5.28
CA LYS A 358 -11.64 6.25 -4.11
C LYS A 358 -10.45 5.31 -4.26
N SER A 359 -9.64 5.21 -3.22
CA SER A 359 -8.55 4.24 -3.13
C SER A 359 -9.07 2.86 -2.71
N TYR A 360 -8.42 1.83 -3.22
CA TYR A 360 -8.65 0.43 -2.90
C TYR A 360 -7.32 -0.29 -2.76
N HIS A 361 -7.22 -1.19 -1.79
CA HIS A 361 -6.03 -1.99 -1.54
C HIS A 361 -6.21 -3.40 -2.09
N PHE A 362 -5.23 -3.95 -2.79
CA PHE A 362 -5.31 -5.30 -3.36
C PHE A 362 -4.11 -6.14 -2.92
N SER A 363 -4.30 -7.45 -2.77
CA SER A 363 -3.21 -8.43 -2.62
C SER A 363 -3.20 -9.38 -3.84
N PRO A 364 -2.67 -8.92 -5.00
CA PRO A 364 -2.71 -9.72 -6.21
C PRO A 364 -1.75 -10.93 -6.14
N PRO A 365 -2.10 -12.05 -6.79
CA PRO A 365 -1.31 -13.27 -6.73
C PRO A 365 0.09 -13.07 -7.35
N GLY A 366 1.11 -13.55 -6.65
CA GLY A 366 2.51 -13.45 -7.06
C GLY A 366 3.21 -12.16 -6.63
N ILE A 367 2.50 -11.23 -5.98
CA ILE A 367 3.08 -10.05 -5.34
C ILE A 367 2.95 -10.21 -3.83
N LEU A 368 4.06 -10.04 -3.11
CA LEU A 368 4.12 -10.33 -1.67
C LEU A 368 3.55 -9.22 -0.78
N HIS A 369 3.40 -8.02 -1.35
CA HIS A 369 2.91 -6.83 -0.66
C HIS A 369 1.57 -6.36 -1.26
N PRO A 370 0.75 -5.65 -0.49
CA PRO A 370 -0.42 -4.99 -1.05
C PRO A 370 -0.03 -3.94 -2.10
N ILE A 371 -0.99 -3.56 -2.91
CA ILE A 371 -0.91 -2.37 -3.78
C ILE A 371 -2.11 -1.49 -3.52
N THR A 372 -1.97 -0.19 -3.76
CA THR A 372 -3.08 0.78 -3.64
C THR A 372 -3.42 1.35 -5.01
N VAL A 373 -4.69 1.37 -5.37
CA VAL A 373 -5.16 1.86 -6.67
C VAL A 373 -6.29 2.85 -6.45
N PHE A 374 -6.23 3.99 -7.13
CA PHE A 374 -7.32 4.96 -7.19
C PHE A 374 -8.25 4.64 -8.36
N TYR A 375 -9.54 4.50 -8.08
CA TYR A 375 -10.57 4.40 -9.09
C TYR A 375 -11.48 5.63 -9.07
N GLU A 376 -11.79 6.13 -10.25
CA GLU A 376 -12.82 7.13 -10.49
C GLU A 376 -14.18 6.43 -10.64
N LEU A 377 -15.08 6.66 -9.69
CA LEU A 377 -16.34 5.96 -9.56
C LEU A 377 -17.55 6.79 -10.02
N SER A 378 -17.32 7.97 -10.61
CA SER A 378 -18.37 8.90 -11.07
C SER A 378 -19.42 8.21 -11.96
N PHE A 379 -19.03 7.19 -12.72
CA PHE A 379 -19.90 6.42 -13.63
C PHE A 379 -19.95 4.91 -13.29
N GLY A 380 -19.50 4.52 -12.09
CA GLY A 380 -19.48 3.13 -11.61
C GLY A 380 -18.29 2.28 -12.11
N GLU A 381 -18.10 1.09 -11.50
CA GLU A 381 -16.93 0.21 -11.76
C GLU A 381 -16.88 -0.38 -13.18
N THR A 382 -18.05 -0.54 -13.81
CA THR A 382 -18.23 -1.16 -15.12
C THR A 382 -17.91 -0.24 -16.29
N GLU A 383 -17.47 1.00 -16.02
CA GLU A 383 -17.12 1.97 -17.05
C GLU A 383 -15.95 1.47 -17.92
N MET A 384 -16.03 1.69 -19.24
CA MET A 384 -14.95 1.36 -20.18
C MET A 384 -13.62 2.03 -19.77
N LYS A 385 -13.66 3.22 -19.16
CA LYS A 385 -12.48 3.93 -18.65
C LYS A 385 -11.68 3.08 -17.64
N GLN A 386 -12.36 2.29 -16.81
CA GLN A 386 -11.69 1.42 -15.84
C GLN A 386 -11.07 0.17 -16.46
N VAL A 387 -11.48 -0.22 -17.68
CA VAL A 387 -10.91 -1.37 -18.39
C VAL A 387 -9.46 -1.11 -18.77
N GLU A 388 -9.16 0.08 -19.30
CA GLU A 388 -7.80 0.44 -19.71
C GLU A 388 -6.86 0.62 -18.51
N VAL A 389 -7.35 1.24 -17.43
CA VAL A 389 -6.63 1.34 -16.16
C VAL A 389 -6.28 -0.05 -15.63
N ARG A 390 -7.26 -0.96 -15.55
CA ARG A 390 -7.01 -2.35 -15.11
C ARG A 390 -6.07 -3.10 -16.04
N ARG A 391 -6.20 -2.94 -17.37
CA ARG A 391 -5.28 -3.56 -18.34
C ARG A 391 -3.85 -3.07 -18.12
N SER A 392 -3.66 -1.77 -17.93
CA SER A 392 -2.37 -1.16 -17.64
C SER A 392 -1.77 -1.71 -16.34
N LEU A 393 -2.57 -1.79 -15.27
CA LEU A 393 -2.16 -2.37 -13.99
C LEU A 393 -1.80 -3.86 -14.12
N HIS A 394 -2.59 -4.65 -14.86
CA HIS A 394 -2.26 -6.06 -15.13
C HIS A 394 -0.90 -6.17 -15.85
N SER A 395 -0.62 -5.32 -16.84
CA SER A 395 0.68 -5.27 -17.50
C SER A 395 1.80 -4.96 -16.51
N ARG A 396 1.64 -3.87 -15.73
CA ARG A 396 2.63 -3.39 -14.74
C ARG A 396 2.93 -4.44 -13.67
N LEU A 397 1.92 -5.13 -13.16
CA LEU A 397 2.03 -6.13 -12.11
C LEU A 397 2.33 -7.55 -12.65
N GLY A 398 2.41 -7.70 -13.98
CA GLY A 398 2.60 -8.98 -14.65
C GLY A 398 1.44 -9.97 -14.43
N LEU A 399 0.23 -9.49 -14.16
CA LEU A 399 -0.94 -10.32 -13.89
C LEU A 399 -1.59 -10.82 -15.20
N PRO A 400 -2.22 -12.01 -15.18
CA PRO A 400 -2.83 -12.55 -16.38
C PRO A 400 -4.09 -11.76 -16.75
N TYR A 401 -4.35 -11.57 -18.05
CA TYR A 401 -5.48 -10.78 -18.57
C TYR A 401 -6.80 -11.56 -18.62
N ASP A 402 -6.78 -12.86 -18.36
CA ASP A 402 -7.94 -13.76 -18.42
C ASP A 402 -8.80 -13.74 -17.14
N ARG A 403 -8.36 -13.02 -16.10
CA ARG A 403 -9.02 -12.99 -14.78
C ARG A 403 -9.16 -11.56 -14.26
N PRO A 404 -10.29 -11.19 -13.62
CA PRO A 404 -10.55 -9.82 -13.18
C PRO A 404 -9.93 -9.50 -11.82
N LEU A 405 -8.61 -9.68 -11.64
CA LEU A 405 -7.95 -9.67 -10.32
C LEU A 405 -7.99 -8.32 -9.59
N LEU A 406 -8.11 -7.21 -10.32
CA LEU A 406 -8.11 -5.85 -9.75
C LEU A 406 -9.49 -5.19 -9.77
N ARG A 407 -10.57 -5.96 -9.85
CA ARG A 407 -11.93 -5.43 -9.62
C ARG A 407 -12.12 -5.08 -8.16
N ILE A 408 -12.94 -4.07 -7.88
CA ILE A 408 -13.21 -3.56 -6.52
C ILE A 408 -13.65 -4.69 -5.58
N SER A 409 -14.39 -5.69 -6.08
CA SER A 409 -14.80 -6.87 -5.31
C SER A 409 -13.65 -7.72 -4.77
N ASN A 410 -12.45 -7.59 -5.34
CA ASN A 410 -11.24 -8.30 -4.92
C ASN A 410 -10.32 -7.42 -4.05
N ALA A 411 -10.76 -6.23 -3.68
CA ALA A 411 -10.03 -5.39 -2.75
C ALA A 411 -10.03 -6.02 -1.35
N LEU A 412 -8.97 -5.76 -0.59
CA LEU A 412 -8.88 -6.08 0.82
C LEU A 412 -9.98 -5.30 1.55
N ASP A 413 -10.75 -6.03 2.36
CA ASP A 413 -11.86 -5.46 3.11
C ASP A 413 -11.48 -5.29 4.58
N PHE A 414 -11.08 -4.07 4.93
CA PHE A 414 -10.75 -3.69 6.31
C PHE A 414 -12.00 -3.25 7.12
N SER A 415 -13.17 -3.10 6.47
CA SER A 415 -14.41 -2.63 7.13
C SER A 415 -15.05 -3.68 8.04
N LYS A 416 -14.81 -4.97 7.76
CA LYS A 416 -15.24 -6.11 8.58
C LYS A 416 -14.68 -6.13 9.99
N LEU A 417 -13.66 -5.31 10.25
CA LEU A 417 -12.90 -5.32 11.49
C LEU A 417 -13.48 -4.34 12.54
N ASN A 418 -14.28 -3.36 12.10
CA ASN A 418 -14.84 -2.30 12.96
C ASN A 418 -16.33 -2.48 13.31
N ASN A 419 -17.08 -3.36 12.63
CA ASN A 419 -18.52 -3.49 12.81
C ASN A 419 -18.91 -4.66 13.71
N ASN A 420 -18.91 -4.44 15.02
CA ASN A 420 -19.73 -5.22 15.94
C ASN A 420 -20.79 -4.40 16.69
N ASP A 421 -20.90 -3.09 16.42
CA ASP A 421 -21.92 -2.24 17.03
C ASP A 421 -22.76 -1.49 15.98
N MET A 422 -24.07 -1.60 16.16
CA MET A 422 -25.17 -0.91 15.47
C MET A 422 -25.53 -1.35 14.04
N VAL A 423 -26.49 -2.29 13.99
CA VAL A 423 -27.68 -2.33 13.12
C VAL A 423 -27.76 -1.17 12.11
N SER A 424 -27.04 -1.30 11.01
CA SER A 424 -27.36 -0.64 9.76
C SER A 424 -27.15 -1.62 8.61
N LEU A 425 -28.18 -1.73 7.78
CA LEU A 425 -28.37 -2.72 6.72
C LEU A 425 -27.41 -2.51 5.54
N GLN A 426 -26.12 -2.74 5.74
CA GLN A 426 -25.22 -3.18 4.67
C GLN A 426 -24.55 -4.48 5.12
N LYS A 427 -25.20 -5.60 4.76
CA LYS A 427 -24.79 -6.97 5.03
C LYS A 427 -23.31 -7.18 4.65
N GLY A 428 -22.43 -7.15 5.62
CA GLY A 428 -21.24 -7.99 5.59
C GLY A 428 -21.69 -9.44 5.73
N SER A 429 -21.18 -10.32 4.88
CA SER A 429 -21.50 -11.76 4.92
C SER A 429 -20.91 -12.39 6.19
N THR A 430 -21.74 -12.96 7.05
CA THR A 430 -21.34 -13.80 8.21
C THR A 430 -20.88 -15.21 7.79
N LEU A 431 -20.81 -15.47 6.49
CA LEU A 431 -20.47 -16.77 5.94
C LEU A 431 -19.00 -17.11 6.12
N LEU A 432 -18.74 -18.40 6.37
CA LEU A 432 -17.40 -18.94 6.30
C LEU A 432 -16.85 -18.74 4.89
N ARG A 433 -15.61 -18.28 4.78
CA ARG A 433 -14.89 -18.15 3.51
C ARG A 433 -13.80 -19.20 3.41
N ASP A 434 -13.61 -19.72 2.20
CA ASP A 434 -12.48 -20.58 1.84
C ASP A 434 -12.24 -21.74 2.81
N VAL A 435 -13.34 -22.42 3.20
CA VAL A 435 -13.33 -23.51 4.18
C VAL A 435 -12.34 -24.63 3.86
N HIS A 436 -11.98 -24.79 2.58
CA HIS A 436 -10.99 -25.77 2.13
C HIS A 436 -9.57 -25.51 2.63
N ILE A 437 -9.21 -24.27 2.98
CA ILE A 437 -7.85 -23.91 3.46
C ILE A 437 -7.56 -24.54 4.83
N GLY A 438 -8.59 -24.71 5.67
CA GLY A 438 -8.45 -25.31 7.00
C GLY A 438 -8.42 -26.84 7.02
N ILE A 439 -8.54 -27.50 5.87
CA ILE A 439 -8.61 -28.96 5.78
C ILE A 439 -7.19 -29.53 5.60
N PRO A 440 -6.74 -30.49 6.45
CA PRO A 440 -5.43 -31.11 6.29
C PRO A 440 -5.32 -31.89 4.98
N SER A 441 -4.09 -32.15 4.53
CA SER A 441 -3.84 -32.94 3.32
C SER A 441 -4.48 -34.32 3.40
N SER A 442 -4.98 -34.84 2.27
CA SER A 442 -5.70 -36.12 2.18
C SER A 442 -4.89 -37.37 2.53
N GLY A 443 -3.59 -37.26 2.81
CA GLY A 443 -2.70 -38.37 3.15
C GLY A 443 -2.29 -39.24 1.95
N VAL A 444 -2.71 -38.89 0.73
CA VAL A 444 -2.35 -39.63 -0.48
C VAL A 444 -0.90 -39.34 -0.89
N THR A 445 -0.05 -40.36 -0.84
CA THR A 445 1.37 -40.25 -1.22
C THR A 445 1.52 -40.32 -2.74
N GLY A 446 2.25 -39.37 -3.34
CA GLY A 446 2.49 -39.33 -4.79
C GLY A 446 1.31 -38.87 -5.66
N GLY A 447 0.19 -38.46 -5.04
CA GLY A 447 -0.96 -37.90 -5.74
C GLY A 447 -0.76 -36.43 -6.14
N THR A 448 -1.36 -36.01 -7.25
CA THR A 448 -1.45 -34.59 -7.62
C THR A 448 -2.74 -34.00 -7.06
N VAL A 449 -2.64 -32.92 -6.29
CA VAL A 449 -3.79 -32.20 -5.72
C VAL A 449 -4.14 -31.02 -6.63
N SER A 450 -5.42 -30.89 -6.98
CA SER A 450 -5.95 -29.73 -7.70
C SER A 450 -7.10 -29.13 -6.89
N LEU A 451 -6.95 -27.88 -6.46
CA LEU A 451 -7.91 -27.16 -5.62
C LEU A 451 -8.48 -25.96 -6.37
N VAL A 452 -9.58 -25.41 -5.82
CA VAL A 452 -10.15 -24.15 -6.29
C VAL A 452 -9.11 -23.04 -6.17
N GLN A 453 -9.02 -22.19 -7.20
CA GLN A 453 -8.17 -21.01 -7.21
C GLN A 453 -9.05 -19.76 -7.17
N GLY A 454 -9.11 -19.10 -6.02
CA GLY A 454 -9.94 -17.92 -5.75
C GLY A 454 -10.66 -18.04 -4.41
N SER A 455 -11.33 -16.96 -3.98
CA SER A 455 -12.11 -16.95 -2.75
C SER A 455 -13.57 -17.28 -3.00
N TYR A 456 -14.21 -18.04 -2.11
CA TYR A 456 -15.65 -18.29 -2.12
C TYR A 456 -16.27 -18.28 -0.71
N GLU A 457 -17.55 -17.95 -0.65
CA GLU A 457 -18.37 -18.02 0.57
C GLU A 457 -19.11 -19.35 0.64
N TYR A 458 -19.16 -19.95 1.83
CA TYR A 458 -19.77 -21.24 2.07
C TYR A 458 -21.23 -21.10 2.50
N PHE A 459 -22.12 -21.05 1.52
CA PHE A 459 -23.57 -21.09 1.72
C PHE A 459 -24.01 -22.51 2.10
N HIS A 460 -24.82 -22.63 3.15
CA HIS A 460 -25.38 -23.89 3.64
C HIS A 460 -26.83 -23.67 4.08
N TYR A 461 -27.52 -24.76 4.40
CA TYR A 461 -28.93 -24.73 4.82
C TYR A 461 -29.17 -23.81 6.02
N LEU A 462 -30.40 -23.33 6.13
CA LEU A 462 -30.88 -22.45 7.20
C LEU A 462 -30.21 -21.07 7.22
N HIS A 463 -29.58 -20.68 6.11
CA HIS A 463 -29.03 -19.33 5.97
C HIS A 463 -30.12 -18.29 5.68
N ASP A 464 -29.85 -17.03 6.00
CA ASP A 464 -30.78 -15.91 5.81
C ASP A 464 -32.17 -16.08 6.47
N GLY A 465 -32.27 -16.94 7.50
CA GLY A 465 -33.52 -17.20 8.22
C GLY A 465 -34.56 -17.98 7.42
N TYR A 466 -34.15 -18.58 6.29
CA TYR A 466 -35.02 -19.39 5.44
C TYR A 466 -34.78 -20.88 5.68
N ASN A 467 -35.85 -21.64 5.95
CA ASN A 467 -35.74 -23.09 6.15
C ASN A 467 -35.84 -23.84 4.81
N ASP A 468 -34.70 -24.09 4.19
CA ASP A 468 -34.51 -24.85 2.95
C ASP A 468 -34.16 -26.34 3.18
N SER A 469 -34.32 -26.83 4.41
CA SER A 469 -34.09 -28.25 4.75
C SER A 469 -34.98 -29.23 3.97
N ALA A 470 -36.01 -28.74 3.29
CA ALA A 470 -37.12 -29.51 2.74
C ALA A 470 -36.97 -29.94 1.26
N VAL A 471 -36.04 -29.40 0.48
CA VAL A 471 -35.85 -29.87 -0.92
C VAL A 471 -35.26 -31.30 -0.97
N ALA A 472 -34.68 -31.77 0.14
CA ALA A 472 -34.25 -33.17 0.30
C ALA A 472 -35.38 -34.15 0.71
N ASN A 473 -36.55 -33.66 1.12
CA ASN A 473 -37.63 -34.48 1.68
C ASN A 473 -38.97 -34.43 0.91
N TYR A 474 -39.05 -33.69 -0.19
CA TYR A 474 -40.27 -33.63 -1.03
C TYR A 474 -40.02 -34.14 -2.45
N GLY A 475 -39.67 -35.41 -2.55
CA GLY A 475 -40.24 -36.26 -3.60
C GLY A 475 -41.46 -36.95 -2.99
N LEU A 476 -42.65 -36.66 -3.53
CA LEU A 476 -43.99 -37.09 -3.06
C LEU A 476 -44.67 -36.08 -2.11
N ASP A 477 -45.30 -35.05 -2.67
CA ASP A 477 -46.78 -35.06 -2.76
C ASP A 477 -47.25 -33.98 -3.75
N MET A 478 -47.25 -34.33 -5.05
CA MET A 478 -48.10 -33.67 -6.03
C MET A 478 -49.51 -34.25 -5.85
N GLY A 479 -50.28 -33.68 -4.91
CA GLY A 479 -51.62 -34.19 -4.62
C GLY A 479 -52.47 -33.28 -3.74
N LYS A 480 -53.44 -32.62 -4.37
CA LYS A 480 -54.61 -31.87 -3.81
C LYS A 480 -54.32 -30.42 -3.41
N ILE A 481 -54.61 -29.42 -4.27
CA ILE A 481 -55.93 -28.83 -4.61
C ILE A 481 -56.63 -28.27 -3.35
N ILE A 482 -56.60 -26.94 -3.11
CA ILE A 482 -57.53 -25.83 -3.47
C ILE A 482 -56.94 -24.55 -2.89
#